data_AF-A0A183MJW1-F1
#
_entry.id   AF-A0A183MJW1-F1
#
_cell.length_a   1.000
_cell.length_b   1.000
_cell.length_c   1.000
_cell.angle_alpha   90.00
_cell.angle_beta   90.00
_cell.angle_gamma   90.00
#
_symmetry.space_group_name_H-M   'P 1'
#
loop_
_entity.id
_entity.type
_entity.pdbx_description
1 polymer ?
#
loop_
_entity_poly.entity_id
_entity_poly.type
_entity_poly.pdbx_seq_one_letter_code
_entity_poly.pdbx_strand_id
1 'polypeptide(L)'
;MQDLLYNFKSPSVMDCKIGQRTFSESDVIRDSSENIRNDLYLKMMSTSPNAPTEKEHREKGVSKVRYLQWRDTISSTAEYGFRIEAIKTFGESTRKDFQHTHTWNEIINHFKLFIQHRKIIAQNYLIRLLKLRTILEVSDFFAKHEVNVKLKRSEGFPRCEAVSSFEPIVLNVVGVIEAFYQVKLSTHSVLNYTIRQ
;
A
#
# COMPACT_ATOMS: atom_id res chain seq x y z
N MET A 1 6.14 -3.27 -21.82
CA MET A 1 6.50 -3.12 -20.39
C MET A 1 7.95 -3.54 -20.23
N GLN A 2 8.77 -2.77 -19.53
CA GLN A 2 10.16 -3.12 -19.26
C GLN A 2 10.24 -4.15 -18.13
N ASP A 3 11.10 -5.16 -18.26
CA ASP A 3 11.43 -6.06 -17.14
C ASP A 3 12.39 -5.38 -16.16
N LEU A 4 11.87 -5.03 -14.98
CA LEU A 4 12.64 -4.38 -13.91
C LEU A 4 13.66 -5.30 -13.25
N LEU A 5 13.58 -6.61 -13.48
CA LEU A 5 14.44 -7.63 -12.87
C LEU A 5 15.57 -8.10 -13.81
N TYR A 6 15.55 -7.71 -15.08
CA TYR A 6 16.45 -8.22 -16.12
C TYR A 6 17.94 -8.20 -15.73
N ASN A 7 18.40 -7.11 -15.10
CA ASN A 7 19.80 -6.93 -14.72
C ASN A 7 20.14 -7.48 -13.32
N PHE A 8 19.21 -8.14 -12.64
CA PHE A 8 19.42 -8.67 -11.30
C PHE A 8 19.61 -10.17 -11.32
N LYS A 9 20.67 -10.64 -10.65
CA LYS A 9 20.86 -12.07 -10.36
C LYS A 9 20.12 -12.39 -9.07
N SER A 10 19.05 -13.19 -9.17
CA SER A 10 18.22 -13.63 -8.04
C SER A 10 17.75 -12.46 -7.13
N PRO A 11 16.96 -11.51 -7.67
CA PRO A 11 16.53 -10.33 -6.92
C PRO A 11 15.63 -10.69 -5.74
N SER A 12 15.81 -9.97 -4.63
CA SER A 12 14.76 -9.82 -3.62
C SER A 12 13.77 -8.75 -4.09
N VAL A 13 12.47 -9.05 -4.03
CA VAL A 13 11.38 -8.17 -4.46
C VAL A 13 10.37 -7.99 -3.34
N MET A 14 9.95 -6.77 -3.09
CA MET A 14 8.83 -6.44 -2.19
C MET A 14 7.81 -5.63 -2.99
N ASP A 15 6.56 -6.05 -2.93
CA ASP A 15 5.42 -5.34 -3.52
C ASP A 15 4.69 -4.59 -2.41
N CYS A 16 4.64 -3.27 -2.54
CA CYS A 16 3.86 -2.40 -1.67
C CYS A 16 2.76 -1.73 -2.47
N LYS A 17 1.52 -1.91 -2.03
CA LYS A 17 0.38 -1.14 -2.54
C LYS A 17 0.33 0.20 -1.82
N ILE A 18 0.23 1.29 -2.57
CA ILE A 18 0.29 2.66 -2.06
C ILE A 18 -1.09 3.32 -2.22
N GLY A 19 -1.51 4.10 -1.22
CA GLY A 19 -2.77 4.82 -1.13
C GLY A 19 -3.41 4.68 0.25
N GLN A 20 -4.12 5.72 0.72
CA GLN A 20 -4.92 5.65 1.96
C GLN A 20 -6.26 4.91 1.77
N ARG A 21 -6.67 4.73 0.51
CA ARG A 21 -7.79 3.89 0.10
C ARG A 21 -7.43 3.16 -1.18
N THR A 22 -8.02 1.98 -1.41
CA THR A 22 -7.76 1.17 -2.62
C THR A 22 -8.97 0.99 -3.53
N PHE A 23 -10.02 1.78 -3.30
CA PHE A 23 -11.18 1.93 -4.15
C PHE A 23 -11.26 3.36 -4.69
N SER A 24 -11.72 3.53 -5.93
CA SER A 24 -11.92 4.84 -6.55
C SER A 24 -13.30 5.42 -6.24
N GLU A 25 -13.48 6.73 -6.38
CA GLU A 25 -14.81 7.34 -6.24
C GLU A 25 -15.81 6.77 -7.24
N SER A 26 -15.34 6.49 -8.45
CA SER A 26 -16.11 5.78 -9.47
C SER A 26 -16.48 4.34 -9.07
N ASP A 27 -15.70 3.65 -8.23
CA ASP A 27 -16.11 2.35 -7.69
C ASP A 27 -17.25 2.54 -6.68
N VAL A 28 -17.23 3.61 -5.89
CA VAL A 28 -18.29 3.93 -4.91
C VAL A 28 -19.59 4.29 -5.62
N ILE A 29 -19.53 5.15 -6.64
CA ILE A 29 -20.72 5.55 -7.43
C ILE A 29 -21.36 4.35 -8.12
N ARG A 30 -20.56 3.37 -8.54
CA ARG A 30 -21.03 2.13 -9.18
C ARG A 30 -21.39 1.03 -8.19
N ASP A 31 -21.12 1.22 -6.90
CA ASP A 31 -21.47 0.24 -5.88
C ASP A 31 -22.98 0.26 -5.69
N SER A 32 -23.62 -0.86 -5.98
CA SER A 32 -25.06 -1.05 -5.79
C SER A 32 -25.28 -2.28 -4.91
N SER A 33 -26.42 -2.31 -4.23
CA SER A 33 -26.83 -3.45 -3.40
C SER A 33 -26.98 -4.77 -4.19
N GLU A 34 -26.98 -4.72 -5.52
CA GLU A 34 -27.09 -5.88 -6.40
C GLU A 34 -25.72 -6.45 -6.81
N ASN A 35 -24.63 -5.69 -6.64
CA ASN A 35 -23.28 -6.07 -7.07
C ASN A 35 -22.51 -6.85 -5.98
N ILE A 36 -23.16 -7.84 -5.35
CA ILE A 36 -22.55 -8.68 -4.32
C ILE A 36 -21.69 -9.80 -4.91
N ARG A 37 -20.56 -10.09 -4.27
CA ARG A 37 -19.57 -11.06 -4.73
C ARG A 37 -19.29 -12.14 -3.69
N ASN A 38 -19.60 -13.38 -4.05
CA ASN A 38 -19.33 -14.54 -3.20
C ASN A 38 -17.83 -14.78 -3.01
N ASP A 39 -17.00 -14.55 -4.03
CA ASP A 39 -15.55 -14.77 -3.93
C ASP A 39 -14.87 -13.82 -2.93
N LEU A 40 -15.36 -12.58 -2.84
CA LEU A 40 -14.88 -11.60 -1.86
C LEU A 40 -15.36 -11.93 -0.45
N TYR A 41 -16.59 -12.43 -0.32
CA TYR A 41 -17.12 -12.91 0.95
C TYR A 41 -16.29 -14.09 1.48
N LEU A 42 -16.01 -15.09 0.65
CA LEU A 42 -15.18 -16.24 1.06
C LEU A 42 -13.77 -15.82 1.49
N LYS A 43 -13.16 -14.84 0.78
CA LYS A 43 -11.87 -14.27 1.19
C LYS A 43 -11.96 -13.55 2.53
N MET A 44 -13.00 -12.75 2.74
CA MET A 44 -13.24 -12.04 4.00
C MET A 44 -13.40 -13.05 5.14
N MET A 45 -14.25 -14.07 4.96
CA MET A 45 -14.45 -15.17 5.91
C MET A 45 -13.16 -15.93 6.24
N SER A 46 -12.34 -16.25 5.24
CA SER A 46 -11.07 -16.97 5.44
C SER A 46 -10.06 -16.17 6.26
N THR A 47 -10.18 -14.84 6.27
CA THR A 47 -9.28 -13.93 6.98
C THR A 47 -9.81 -13.58 8.37
N SER A 48 -11.10 -13.22 8.46
CA SER A 48 -11.80 -12.93 9.71
C SER A 48 -13.27 -13.34 9.59
N PRO A 49 -13.67 -14.47 10.22
CA PRO A 49 -15.06 -14.97 10.14
C PRO A 49 -16.11 -14.02 10.71
N ASN A 50 -15.71 -13.11 11.60
CA ASN A 50 -16.60 -12.14 12.27
C ASN A 50 -16.67 -10.79 11.53
N ALA A 51 -15.96 -10.63 10.42
CA ALA A 51 -15.93 -9.37 9.67
C ALA A 51 -17.21 -9.08 8.86
N PRO A 52 -17.88 -10.06 8.24
CA PRO A 52 -19.15 -9.82 7.56
C PRO A 52 -20.29 -9.55 8.56
N THR A 53 -21.27 -8.78 8.12
CA THR A 53 -22.52 -8.54 8.84
C THR A 53 -23.48 -9.73 8.68
N GLU A 54 -24.51 -9.81 9.52
CA GLU A 54 -25.53 -10.85 9.41
C GLU A 54 -26.20 -10.89 8.03
N LYS A 55 -26.41 -9.72 7.40
CA LYS A 55 -26.96 -9.63 6.05
C LYS A 55 -26.00 -10.27 5.03
N GLU A 56 -24.71 -9.90 5.09
CA GLU A 56 -23.67 -10.44 4.20
C GLU A 56 -23.50 -11.96 4.38
N HIS A 57 -23.67 -12.48 5.60
CA HIS A 57 -23.71 -13.92 5.85
C HIS A 57 -24.93 -14.60 5.22
N ARG A 58 -26.12 -14.03 5.37
CA ARG A 58 -27.36 -14.56 4.73
C ARG A 58 -27.24 -14.58 3.22
N GLU A 59 -26.70 -13.52 2.63
CA GLU A 59 -26.53 -13.38 1.18
C GLU A 59 -25.28 -14.11 0.65
N LYS A 60 -24.38 -14.56 1.54
CA LYS A 60 -23.07 -15.16 1.22
C LYS A 60 -22.29 -14.31 0.22
N GLY A 61 -22.34 -12.99 0.37
CA GLY A 61 -21.80 -12.04 -0.58
C GLY A 61 -21.51 -10.70 0.07
N VAL A 62 -20.48 -10.01 -0.43
CA VAL A 62 -20.14 -8.64 -0.04
C VAL A 62 -19.91 -7.80 -1.30
N SER A 63 -20.21 -6.51 -1.26
CA SER A 63 -19.88 -5.61 -2.37
C SER A 63 -18.36 -5.46 -2.49
N LYS A 64 -17.90 -5.04 -3.67
CA LYS A 64 -16.46 -4.83 -3.90
C LYS A 64 -15.93 -3.69 -3.02
N VAL A 65 -16.65 -2.58 -2.93
CA VAL A 65 -16.22 -1.41 -2.14
C VAL A 65 -16.15 -1.77 -0.67
N ARG A 66 -17.17 -2.46 -0.15
CA ARG A 66 -17.22 -2.96 1.22
C ARG A 66 -16.04 -3.87 1.57
N TYR A 67 -15.68 -4.79 0.68
CA TYR A 67 -14.49 -5.64 0.85
C TYR A 67 -13.19 -4.82 0.86
N LEU A 68 -13.04 -3.85 -0.05
CA LEU A 68 -11.85 -3.02 -0.13
C LEU A 68 -11.70 -2.12 1.10
N GLN A 69 -12.79 -1.50 1.56
CA GLN A 69 -12.81 -0.72 2.81
C GLN A 69 -12.37 -1.59 3.99
N TRP A 70 -12.96 -2.76 4.17
CA TRP A 70 -12.55 -3.68 5.24
C TRP A 70 -11.07 -4.05 5.13
N ARG A 71 -10.60 -4.39 3.93
CA ARG A 71 -9.17 -4.72 3.71
C ARG A 71 -8.26 -3.55 4.08
N ASP A 72 -8.66 -2.33 3.73
CA ASP A 72 -7.89 -1.13 4.03
C ASP A 72 -7.85 -0.88 5.56
N THR A 73 -8.89 -1.27 6.31
CA THR A 73 -8.94 -1.16 7.79
C THR A 73 -8.15 -2.22 8.56
N ILE A 74 -8.01 -3.44 8.04
CA ILE A 74 -7.26 -4.51 8.73
C ILE A 74 -5.78 -4.55 8.37
N SER A 75 -5.36 -3.71 7.43
CA SER A 75 -3.97 -3.56 6.99
C SER A 75 -3.47 -2.16 7.33
N SER A 76 -2.18 -1.91 7.10
CA SER A 76 -1.57 -0.60 7.26
C SER A 76 -2.07 0.50 6.30
N THR A 77 -3.05 0.22 5.44
CA THR A 77 -3.47 1.12 4.35
C THR A 77 -4.15 2.36 4.87
N ALA A 78 -5.17 2.21 5.72
CA ALA A 78 -5.93 3.35 6.23
C ALA A 78 -5.07 4.26 7.13
N GLU A 79 -4.21 3.66 7.96
CA GLU A 79 -3.38 4.40 8.93
C GLU A 79 -2.11 4.97 8.29
N TYR A 80 -1.38 4.18 7.50
CA TYR A 80 -0.07 4.54 6.98
C TYR A 80 -0.06 4.82 5.47
N GLY A 81 -1.18 4.69 4.76
CA GLY A 81 -1.26 5.03 3.33
C GLY A 81 -0.53 4.06 2.40
N PHE A 82 -0.18 2.87 2.87
CA PHE A 82 0.32 1.77 2.04
C PHE A 82 0.18 0.43 2.79
N ARG A 83 0.37 -0.69 2.09
CA ARG A 83 0.53 -2.03 2.69
C ARG A 83 1.46 -2.92 1.88
N ILE A 84 2.08 -3.88 2.55
CA ILE A 84 2.90 -4.92 1.92
C ILE A 84 1.95 -5.97 1.32
N GLU A 85 2.06 -6.23 0.01
CA GLU A 85 1.27 -7.27 -0.67
C GLU A 85 2.05 -8.58 -0.78
N ALA A 86 3.36 -8.50 -1.02
CA ALA A 86 4.21 -9.68 -1.19
C ALA A 86 5.67 -9.37 -0.90
N ILE A 87 6.42 -10.40 -0.47
CA ILE A 87 7.86 -10.36 -0.31
C ILE A 87 8.45 -11.64 -0.92
N LYS A 88 9.47 -11.49 -1.76
CA LYS A 88 10.34 -12.57 -2.22
C LYS A 88 11.77 -12.19 -1.84
N THR A 89 12.36 -12.98 -0.97
CA THR A 89 13.76 -12.86 -0.52
C THR A 89 14.64 -13.82 -1.34
N PHE A 90 15.94 -13.53 -1.42
CA PHE A 90 16.89 -14.41 -2.09
C PHE A 90 16.83 -15.83 -1.53
N GLY A 91 16.62 -16.82 -2.40
CA GLY A 91 16.58 -18.23 -2.02
C GLY A 91 15.28 -18.71 -1.37
N GLU A 92 14.30 -17.82 -1.17
CA GLU A 92 13.03 -18.15 -0.52
C GLU A 92 11.84 -18.08 -1.48
N SER A 93 10.76 -18.78 -1.12
CA SER A 93 9.49 -18.69 -1.82
C SER A 93 8.81 -17.33 -1.58
N THR A 94 7.91 -16.94 -2.48
CA THR A 94 7.19 -15.67 -2.33
C THR A 94 6.16 -15.78 -1.22
N ARG A 95 6.32 -14.93 -0.21
CA ARG A 95 5.38 -14.71 0.89
C ARG A 95 4.30 -13.72 0.49
N LYS A 96 3.07 -13.97 0.95
CA LYS A 96 1.86 -13.13 0.69
C LYS A 96 0.95 -13.04 1.93
N ASP A 97 1.45 -13.50 3.06
CA ASP A 97 0.80 -13.59 4.37
C ASP A 97 0.89 -12.27 5.13
N PHE A 98 0.49 -11.16 4.49
CA PHE A 98 0.56 -9.80 5.04
C PHE A 98 -0.81 -9.15 5.26
N GLN A 99 -1.88 -9.95 5.23
CA GLN A 99 -3.27 -9.46 5.32
C GLN A 99 -3.54 -8.69 6.62
N HIS A 100 -2.84 -9.07 7.70
CA HIS A 100 -2.99 -8.49 9.04
C HIS A 100 -1.77 -7.66 9.47
N THR A 101 -0.82 -7.40 8.56
CA THR A 101 0.29 -6.50 8.85
C THR A 101 -0.28 -5.09 8.97
N HIS A 102 -0.42 -4.64 10.22
CA HIS A 102 -1.10 -3.38 10.53
C HIS A 102 -0.18 -2.46 11.34
N THR A 103 0.50 -2.97 12.36
CA THR A 103 1.25 -2.13 13.28
C THR A 103 2.58 -1.67 12.70
N TRP A 104 3.02 -0.47 13.11
CA TRP A 104 4.31 0.09 12.72
C TRP A 104 5.50 -0.85 12.98
N ASN A 105 5.49 -1.57 14.10
CA ASN A 105 6.55 -2.52 14.45
C ASN A 105 6.60 -3.72 13.51
N GLU A 106 5.45 -4.30 13.14
CA GLU A 106 5.37 -5.39 12.17
C GLU A 106 5.91 -4.96 10.82
N ILE A 107 5.46 -3.79 10.33
CA ILE A 107 5.92 -3.17 9.09
C ILE A 107 7.45 -3.05 9.11
N ILE A 108 8.02 -2.40 10.12
CA ILE A 108 9.48 -2.24 10.27
C ILE A 108 10.20 -3.60 10.24
N ASN A 109 9.66 -4.61 10.94
CA ASN A 109 10.27 -5.93 10.98
C ASN A 109 10.27 -6.60 9.59
N HIS A 110 9.20 -6.48 8.81
CA HIS A 110 9.16 -6.97 7.43
C HIS A 110 10.15 -6.26 6.53
N PHE A 111 10.29 -4.94 6.63
CA PHE A 111 11.32 -4.19 5.90
C PHE A 111 12.73 -4.62 6.29
N LYS A 112 13.00 -4.80 7.59
CA LYS A 112 14.30 -5.27 8.11
C LYS A 112 14.69 -6.63 7.56
N LEU A 113 13.76 -7.59 7.58
CA LEU A 113 13.96 -8.92 7.02
C LEU A 113 14.21 -8.86 5.51
N PHE A 114 13.43 -8.06 4.78
CA PHE A 114 13.57 -7.89 3.34
C PHE A 114 14.94 -7.36 2.92
N ILE A 115 15.44 -6.33 3.60
CA ILE A 115 16.79 -5.78 3.33
C ILE A 115 17.91 -6.62 3.97
N GLN A 116 17.57 -7.68 4.71
CA GLN A 116 18.50 -8.51 5.48
C GLN A 116 19.38 -7.68 6.42
N HIS A 117 18.78 -6.68 7.07
CA HIS A 117 19.46 -5.73 7.97
C HIS A 117 20.61 -4.91 7.33
N ARG A 118 20.75 -4.91 6.00
CA ARG A 118 21.81 -4.19 5.29
C ARG A 118 21.49 -2.71 5.14
N LYS A 119 22.14 -1.88 5.97
CA LYS A 119 21.93 -0.42 6.01
C LYS A 119 22.13 0.29 4.68
N ILE A 120 23.14 -0.12 3.90
CA ILE A 120 23.42 0.48 2.58
C ILE A 120 22.24 0.32 1.61
N ILE A 121 21.50 -0.79 1.69
CA ILE A 121 20.32 -1.04 0.86
C ILE A 121 19.18 -0.13 1.29
N ALA A 122 18.95 0.01 2.61
CA ALA A 122 17.96 0.94 3.14
C ALA A 122 18.24 2.39 2.69
N GLN A 123 19.50 2.84 2.77
CA GLN A 123 19.91 4.17 2.29
C GLN A 123 19.62 4.36 0.80
N ASN A 124 19.94 3.36 -0.03
CA ASN A 124 19.68 3.42 -1.47
C ASN A 124 18.18 3.48 -1.79
N TYR A 125 17.34 2.75 -1.05
CA TYR A 125 15.89 2.86 -1.18
C TYR A 125 15.38 4.24 -0.73
N LEU A 126 15.89 4.76 0.39
CA LEU A 126 15.52 6.09 0.88
C LEU A 126 15.81 7.17 -0.17
N ILE A 127 17.03 7.19 -0.71
CA ILE A 127 17.45 8.16 -1.74
C ILE A 127 16.54 8.06 -2.96
N ARG A 128 16.20 6.84 -3.41
CA ARG A 128 15.32 6.64 -4.55
C ARG A 128 13.89 7.10 -4.28
N LEU A 129 13.37 6.86 -3.09
CA LEU A 129 12.02 7.29 -2.71
C LEU A 129 11.92 8.80 -2.53
N LEU A 130 12.94 9.44 -1.96
CA LEU A 130 13.03 10.90 -1.90
C LEU A 130 13.09 11.52 -3.30
N LYS A 131 13.88 10.95 -4.22
CA LYS A 131 13.89 11.38 -5.63
C LYS A 131 12.53 11.19 -6.28
N LEU A 132 11.90 10.03 -6.08
CA LEU A 132 10.56 9.78 -6.60
C LEU A 132 9.58 10.84 -6.09
N ARG A 133 9.58 11.14 -4.78
CA ARG A 133 8.78 12.21 -4.18
C ARG A 133 8.91 13.53 -4.94
N THR A 134 10.14 14.00 -5.11
CA THR A 134 10.39 15.29 -5.79
C THR A 134 9.88 15.33 -7.23
N ILE A 135 9.91 14.19 -7.93
CA ILE A 135 9.38 14.08 -9.30
C ILE A 135 7.85 14.06 -9.29
N LEU A 136 7.24 13.35 -8.34
CA LEU A 136 5.79 13.26 -8.21
C LEU A 136 5.16 14.61 -7.82
N GLU A 137 5.80 15.37 -6.93
CA GLU A 137 5.32 16.69 -6.46
C GLU A 137 5.20 17.73 -7.58
N VAL A 138 6.08 17.67 -8.59
CA VAL A 138 6.06 18.60 -9.73
C VAL A 138 5.40 18.02 -10.98
N SER A 139 4.88 16.79 -10.90
CA SER A 139 4.31 16.11 -12.05
C SER A 139 2.89 16.57 -12.34
N ASP A 140 2.70 17.22 -13.48
CA ASP A 140 1.38 17.56 -14.06
C ASP A 140 0.44 16.37 -14.14
N PHE A 141 0.97 15.20 -14.51
CA PHE A 141 0.19 13.98 -14.59
C PHE A 141 -0.33 13.59 -13.20
N PHE A 142 0.55 13.49 -12.20
CA PHE A 142 0.12 13.10 -10.86
C PHE A 142 -0.84 14.12 -10.23
N ALA A 143 -0.64 15.42 -10.47
CA ALA A 143 -1.52 16.47 -9.95
C ALA A 143 -2.96 16.37 -10.47
N LYS A 144 -3.17 15.77 -11.66
CA LYS A 144 -4.47 15.73 -12.35
C LYS A 144 -5.15 14.36 -12.33
N HIS A 145 -4.55 13.34 -11.73
CA HIS A 145 -5.05 11.97 -11.79
C HIS A 145 -5.23 11.36 -10.40
N GLU A 146 -6.39 10.74 -10.17
CA GLU A 146 -6.59 9.82 -9.05
C GLU A 146 -5.80 8.53 -9.34
N VAL A 147 -4.63 8.39 -8.71
CA VAL A 147 -3.77 7.21 -8.92
C VAL A 147 -4.23 6.06 -8.03
N ASN A 148 -5.27 5.36 -8.49
CA ASN A 148 -5.62 4.03 -8.00
C ASN A 148 -5.01 3.00 -8.95
N VAL A 149 -3.90 2.38 -8.59
CA VAL A 149 -3.27 1.34 -9.42
C VAL A 149 -4.13 0.08 -9.44
N LYS A 150 -5.18 0.08 -10.27
CA LYS A 150 -5.84 -1.11 -10.75
C LYS A 150 -4.98 -1.63 -11.90
N LEU A 151 -4.24 -2.71 -11.67
CA LEU A 151 -3.73 -3.51 -12.79
C LEU A 151 -4.94 -4.14 -13.50
N LYS A 152 -5.58 -3.39 -14.40
CA LYS A 152 -6.55 -3.88 -15.36
C LYS A 152 -6.00 -3.61 -16.76
N ARG A 153 -6.01 -4.64 -17.61
CA ARG A 153 -5.86 -4.52 -19.06
C ARG A 153 -6.82 -3.43 -19.56
N SER A 154 -6.28 -2.57 -20.42
CA SER A 154 -6.91 -1.53 -21.25
C SER A 154 -8.45 -1.55 -21.29
N GLU A 155 -9.09 -0.42 -21.01
CA GLU A 155 -9.88 0.39 -21.97
C GLU A 155 -10.36 1.69 -21.29
N GLY A 156 -10.27 2.81 -22.03
CA GLY A 156 -11.03 4.07 -21.88
C GLY A 156 -11.09 4.77 -20.52
N PHE A 157 -10.36 5.88 -20.36
CA PHE A 157 -10.48 6.77 -19.20
C PHE A 157 -11.54 7.88 -19.44
N PRO A 158 -12.60 7.97 -18.63
CA PRO A 158 -13.31 9.23 -18.44
C PRO A 158 -12.54 10.11 -17.44
N ARG A 159 -12.61 11.42 -17.66
CA ARG A 159 -11.95 12.49 -16.89
C ARG A 159 -12.62 12.60 -15.50
N CYS A 160 -11.86 12.35 -14.42
CA CYS A 160 -12.29 12.60 -13.04
C CYS A 160 -11.63 13.89 -12.53
N GLU A 161 -12.39 14.68 -11.76
CA GLU A 161 -11.92 15.88 -11.08
C GLU A 161 -10.91 15.51 -9.99
N ALA A 162 -9.82 16.29 -9.93
CA ALA A 162 -8.68 16.01 -9.06
C ALA A 162 -9.03 16.31 -7.60
N VAL A 163 -9.11 15.27 -6.77
CA VAL A 163 -9.16 15.45 -5.32
C VAL A 163 -7.73 15.59 -4.80
N SER A 164 -7.43 16.81 -4.38
CA SER A 164 -6.19 17.24 -3.75
C SER A 164 -6.04 16.62 -2.35
N SER A 165 -5.39 15.46 -2.25
CA SER A 165 -4.88 14.98 -0.96
C SER A 165 -3.81 13.90 -1.14
N PHE A 166 -2.68 14.26 -1.76
CA PHE A 166 -1.53 13.35 -1.89
C PHE A 166 -0.36 13.70 -0.96
N GLU A 167 -0.47 14.75 -0.14
CA GLU A 167 0.59 15.11 0.81
C GLU A 167 0.99 13.97 1.78
N PRO A 168 0.11 13.09 2.30
CA PRO A 168 0.53 12.09 3.31
C PRO A 168 1.18 10.80 2.78
N ILE A 169 1.09 10.50 1.48
CA ILE A 169 1.26 9.10 1.00
C ILE A 169 2.73 8.74 0.78
N VAL A 170 3.52 9.65 0.24
CA VAL A 170 4.97 9.45 0.11
C VAL A 170 5.67 9.67 1.47
N LEU A 171 5.07 10.45 2.37
CA LEU A 171 5.59 10.74 3.71
C LEU A 171 5.70 9.49 4.59
N ASN A 172 4.76 8.54 4.48
CA ASN A 172 4.75 7.39 5.39
C ASN A 172 5.71 6.26 4.98
N VAL A 173 5.85 5.95 3.68
CA VAL A 173 6.87 4.97 3.23
C VAL A 173 8.28 5.51 3.44
N VAL A 174 8.48 6.82 3.20
CA VAL A 174 9.73 7.51 3.56
C VAL A 174 9.92 7.49 5.07
N GLY A 175 8.88 7.77 5.85
CA GLY A 175 8.86 7.72 7.31
C GLY A 175 9.22 6.35 7.90
N VAL A 176 8.83 5.23 7.27
CA VAL A 176 9.26 3.88 7.68
C VAL A 176 10.77 3.71 7.53
N ILE A 177 11.33 4.21 6.43
CA ILE A 177 12.76 4.09 6.14
C ILE A 177 13.58 5.12 6.93
N GLU A 178 13.00 6.28 7.24
CA GLU A 178 13.58 7.28 8.13
C GLU A 178 13.57 6.81 9.60
N ALA A 179 12.48 6.18 10.07
CA ALA A 179 12.40 5.56 11.40
C ALA A 179 13.44 4.44 11.58
N PHE A 180 13.82 3.73 10.51
CA PHE A 180 14.95 2.79 10.52
C PHE A 180 16.30 3.49 10.79
N TYR A 181 16.43 4.77 10.46
CA TYR A 181 17.67 5.55 10.58
C TYR A 181 17.78 6.31 11.91
N GLN A 182 16.67 6.57 12.61
CA GLN A 182 16.63 7.35 13.86
C GLN A 182 17.17 6.65 15.11
N VAL A 183 17.86 5.51 15.01
CA VAL A 183 18.61 4.93 16.14
C VAL A 183 20.08 5.41 16.19
N LYS A 184 20.60 6.17 15.19
CA LYS A 184 21.97 6.73 15.31
C LYS A 184 22.34 7.87 14.36
N LEU A 185 21.50 8.91 14.22
CA LEU A 185 21.99 10.25 13.84
C LEU A 185 21.81 11.21 15.01
N SER A 186 22.65 11.03 16.02
CA SER A 186 23.08 12.14 16.86
C SER A 186 23.85 13.11 15.97
N THR A 187 23.17 14.13 15.46
CA THR A 187 23.59 15.54 15.41
C THR A 187 22.71 16.32 14.44
N HIS A 188 21.98 17.28 15.02
CA HIS A 188 21.39 18.51 14.44
C HIS A 188 20.83 18.49 13.01
N SER A 189 19.54 18.18 12.90
CA SER A 189 18.52 19.09 12.36
C SER A 189 17.18 18.35 12.38
N VAL A 190 16.44 18.51 13.48
CA VAL A 190 15.11 17.92 13.66
C VAL A 190 14.14 18.64 12.72
N LEU A 191 13.84 18.02 11.58
CA LEU A 191 12.60 18.30 10.86
C LEU A 191 11.48 17.70 11.72
N ASN A 192 10.78 18.59 12.43
CA ASN A 192 9.62 18.28 13.25
C ASN A 192 8.51 17.70 12.38
N TYR A 193 8.47 16.38 12.22
CA TYR A 193 7.24 15.69 11.81
C TYR A 193 6.41 15.47 13.07
N THR A 194 5.57 16.47 13.39
CA THR A 194 4.49 16.30 14.36
C THR A 194 3.47 15.35 13.75
N ILE A 195 3.57 14.07 14.10
CA ILE A 195 2.44 13.13 14.03
C ILE A 195 1.47 13.63 15.10
N ARG A 196 0.47 14.42 14.68
CA ARG A 196 -0.64 14.75 15.59
C ARG A 196 -1.47 13.48 15.77
N GLN A 197 -1.57 13.10 17.04
CA GLN A 197 -2.41 12.01 17.56
C GLN A 197 -3.88 12.19 17.17
#